data_AF-A0A081R0L9-F1
#
_entry.id   AF-A0A081R0L9-F1
#
_cell.length_a   1.000
_cell.length_b   1.000
_cell.length_c   1.000
_cell.angle_alpha   90.00
_cell.angle_beta   90.00
_cell.angle_gamma   90.00
#
_symmetry.space_group_name_H-M   'P 1'
#
loop_
_entity.id
_entity.type
_entity.pdbx_description
1 polymer ?
#
loop_
_entity_poly.entity_id
_entity_poly.type
_entity_poly.pdbx_seq_one_letter_code
_entity_poly.pdbx_strand_id
1 'polypeptide(L)'
;MDKWSEIRAKLVDAQEELYQIGDQYRQSKDDLDTKWSFLNDFHKGLKQKFDEKHSLVLSAYSKMPDATEDMLNAAVEAINRYRMVNEVEFRTRRRELERKYDDLEDSYKKKCRKQESVIEQLSSELRACQSDEK
;
A
#
# COMPACT_ATOMS: atom_id res chain seq x y z
N MET A 1 29.68 3.13 -36.10
CA MET A 1 29.30 4.00 -34.97
C MET A 1 30.55 4.20 -34.15
N ASP A 2 30.94 5.43 -33.80
CA ASP A 2 32.10 5.64 -32.93
C ASP A 2 31.75 5.27 -31.48
N LYS A 3 32.78 4.99 -30.68
CA LYS A 3 32.64 4.55 -29.28
C LYS A 3 31.86 5.56 -28.44
N TRP A 4 32.00 6.85 -28.75
CA TRP A 4 31.31 7.94 -28.08
C TRP A 4 29.80 7.94 -28.34
N SER A 5 29.38 7.74 -29.59
CA SER A 5 27.96 7.64 -29.98
C SER A 5 27.31 6.40 -29.35
N GLU A 6 28.04 5.30 -29.23
CA GLU A 6 27.56 4.09 -28.57
C GLU A 6 27.30 4.31 -27.07
N ILE A 7 28.23 4.96 -26.35
CA ILE A 7 28.06 5.28 -24.92
C ILE A 7 26.89 6.25 -24.71
N ARG A 8 26.71 7.23 -25.61
CA ARG A 8 25.57 8.15 -25.56
C ARG A 8 24.23 7.45 -25.76
N ALA A 9 24.15 6.52 -26.72
CA ALA A 9 22.93 5.73 -26.92
C ALA A 9 22.59 4.93 -25.65
N LYS A 10 23.57 4.24 -25.05
CA LYS A 10 23.38 3.50 -23.79
C LYS A 10 22.95 4.40 -22.63
N LEU A 11 23.44 5.65 -22.56
CA LEU A 11 23.00 6.61 -21.55
C LEU A 11 21.53 7.00 -21.71
N VAL A 12 21.08 7.20 -22.95
CA VAL A 12 19.67 7.50 -23.23
C VAL A 12 18.79 6.33 -22.81
N ASP A 13 19.16 5.11 -23.20
CA ASP A 13 18.43 3.90 -22.81
C ASP A 13 18.40 3.75 -21.28
N ALA A 14 19.53 3.98 -20.60
CA ALA A 14 19.60 3.88 -19.16
C ALA A 14 18.76 4.94 -18.43
N GLN A 15 18.66 6.15 -18.98
CA GLN A 15 17.78 7.20 -18.46
C GLN A 15 16.31 6.86 -18.66
N GLU A 16 15.94 6.33 -19.82
CA GLU A 16 14.58 5.87 -20.12
C GLU A 16 14.15 4.74 -19.16
N GLU A 17 15.03 3.77 -18.91
CA GLU A 17 14.79 2.72 -17.91
C GLU A 17 14.55 3.29 -16.50
N LEU A 18 15.28 4.35 -16.09
CA LEU A 18 15.06 5.01 -14.81
C LEU A 18 13.67 5.65 -14.73
N TYR A 19 13.21 6.29 -15.81
CA TYR A 19 11.86 6.83 -15.90
C TYR A 19 10.79 5.73 -15.78
N GLN A 20 10.97 4.62 -16.50
CA GLN A 20 10.06 3.48 -16.46
C GLN A 20 9.98 2.85 -15.07
N ILE A 21 11.08 2.77 -14.32
CA ILE A 21 11.08 2.32 -12.92
C ILE A 21 10.17 3.23 -12.07
N GLY A 22 10.23 4.55 -12.27
CA GLY A 22 9.37 5.52 -11.61
C GLY A 22 7.89 5.35 -11.95
N ASP A 23 7.56 5.10 -13.23
CA ASP A 23 6.19 4.86 -13.67
C ASP A 23 5.60 3.59 -13.09
N GLN A 24 6.36 2.49 -13.11
CA GLN A 24 5.95 1.22 -12.51
C GLN A 24 5.71 1.35 -11.00
N TYR A 25 6.56 2.10 -10.30
CA TYR A 25 6.38 2.39 -8.88
C TYR A 25 5.07 3.16 -8.64
N ARG A 26 4.82 4.23 -9.40
CA ARG A 26 3.58 5.03 -9.28
C ARG A 26 2.33 4.17 -9.49
N GLN A 27 2.29 3.38 -10.56
CA GLN A 27 1.15 2.49 -10.83
C GLN A 27 0.93 1.47 -9.71
N SER A 28 2.00 0.86 -9.20
CA SER A 28 1.92 -0.10 -8.10
C SER A 28 1.46 0.56 -6.80
N LYS A 29 1.90 1.79 -6.55
CA LYS A 29 1.50 2.59 -5.39
C LYS A 29 0.02 2.98 -5.46
N ASP A 30 -0.46 3.42 -6.62
CA ASP A 30 -1.87 3.80 -6.83
C ASP A 30 -2.83 2.61 -6.56
N ASP A 31 -2.43 1.40 -6.95
CA ASP A 31 -3.18 0.17 -6.63
C ASP A 31 -3.20 -0.11 -5.11
N LEU A 32 -2.08 0.08 -4.41
CA LEU A 32 -2.04 -0.04 -2.96
C LEU A 32 -2.88 1.05 -2.27
N ASP A 33 -2.82 2.29 -2.74
CA ASP A 33 -3.61 3.42 -2.23
C ASP A 33 -5.11 3.15 -2.37
N THR A 34 -5.52 2.58 -3.51
CA THR A 34 -6.91 2.15 -3.75
C THR A 34 -7.34 1.07 -2.76
N LYS A 35 -6.50 0.04 -2.55
CA LYS A 35 -6.79 -1.04 -1.59
C LYS A 35 -6.85 -0.52 -0.15
N TRP A 36 -5.98 0.40 0.21
CA TRP A 36 -5.95 1.05 1.52
C TRP A 36 -7.23 1.85 1.77
N SER A 37 -7.65 2.65 0.79
CA SER A 37 -8.89 3.41 0.85
C SER A 37 -10.10 2.49 1.06
N PHE A 38 -10.23 1.45 0.22
CA PHE A 38 -11.31 0.47 0.34
C PHE A 38 -11.34 -0.21 1.72
N LEU A 39 -10.18 -0.60 2.26
CA LEU A 39 -10.09 -1.24 3.56
C LEU A 39 -10.59 -0.31 4.68
N ASN A 40 -10.22 0.98 4.64
CA ASN A 40 -10.65 1.96 5.62
C ASN A 40 -12.15 2.25 5.54
N ASP A 41 -12.68 2.45 4.34
CA ASP A 41 -14.10 2.70 4.12
C ASP A 41 -14.95 1.50 4.56
N PHE A 42 -14.51 0.30 4.20
CA PHE A 42 -15.15 -0.94 4.64
C PHE A 42 -15.18 -1.05 6.17
N HIS A 43 -14.06 -0.78 6.83
CA HIS A 43 -13.96 -0.84 8.29
C HIS A 43 -14.85 0.21 8.98
N LYS A 44 -14.86 1.45 8.47
CA LYS A 44 -15.74 2.51 8.94
C LYS A 44 -17.22 2.12 8.80
N GLY A 45 -17.60 1.55 7.66
CA GLY A 45 -18.96 1.07 7.41
C GLY A 45 -19.35 -0.09 8.35
N LEU A 46 -18.44 -1.02 8.63
CA LEU A 46 -18.68 -2.08 9.61
C LEU A 46 -18.92 -1.53 11.01
N LYS A 47 -18.11 -0.57 11.45
CA LYS A 47 -18.27 0.07 12.76
C LYS A 47 -19.66 0.70 12.90
N GLN A 48 -20.08 1.47 11.90
CA GLN A 48 -21.42 2.07 11.85
C GLN A 48 -22.53 1.01 11.95
N LYS A 49 -22.43 -0.07 11.17
CA LYS A 49 -23.40 -1.17 11.23
C LYS A 49 -23.48 -1.82 12.62
N PHE A 50 -22.36 -1.99 13.31
CA PHE A 50 -22.40 -2.52 14.68
C PHE A 50 -23.08 -1.56 15.66
N ASP A 51 -22.84 -0.25 15.54
CA ASP A 51 -23.50 0.76 16.39
C ASP A 51 -25.01 0.82 16.13
N GLU A 52 -25.44 0.71 14.87
CA GLU A 52 -26.85 0.59 14.49
C GLU A 52 -27.50 -0.69 15.07
N LYS A 53 -26.82 -1.84 14.95
CA LYS A 53 -27.32 -3.12 15.49
C LYS A 53 -27.42 -3.07 17.01
N HIS A 54 -26.45 -2.48 17.68
CA HIS A 54 -26.49 -2.28 19.13
C HIS A 54 -27.71 -1.43 19.55
N SER A 55 -27.95 -0.33 18.84
CA SER A 55 -29.11 0.55 19.09
C SER A 55 -30.45 -0.15 18.85
N LEU A 56 -30.54 -0.96 17.79
CA LEU A 56 -31.74 -1.77 17.49
C LEU A 56 -32.01 -2.82 18.58
N VAL A 57 -30.96 -3.51 19.05
CA VAL A 57 -31.09 -4.46 20.17
C VAL A 57 -31.62 -3.75 21.40
N LEU A 58 -31.00 -2.64 21.83
CA LEU A 58 -31.48 -1.87 22.98
C LEU A 58 -32.96 -1.43 22.84
N SER A 59 -33.35 -0.97 21.65
CA SER A 59 -34.72 -0.54 21.36
C SER A 59 -35.74 -1.69 21.36
N ALA A 60 -35.35 -2.89 20.92
CA ALA A 60 -36.20 -4.06 20.96
C ALA A 60 -36.39 -4.55 22.41
N TYR A 61 -35.30 -4.59 23.17
CA TYR A 61 -35.31 -5.02 24.58
C TYR A 61 -36.16 -4.09 25.45
N SER A 62 -36.11 -2.78 25.25
CA SER A 62 -36.94 -1.83 26.02
C SER A 62 -38.45 -1.96 25.79
N LYS A 63 -38.87 -2.68 24.75
CA LYS A 63 -40.27 -2.90 24.39
C LYS A 63 -40.77 -4.30 24.76
N MET A 64 -39.92 -5.16 25.31
CA MET A 64 -40.25 -6.52 25.73
C MET A 64 -40.56 -6.54 27.25
N PRO A 65 -41.79 -6.85 27.67
CA PRO A 65 -42.17 -6.87 29.08
C PRO A 65 -41.46 -7.94 29.92
N ASP A 66 -40.98 -9.00 29.27
CA ASP A 66 -40.35 -10.20 29.84
C ASP A 66 -38.83 -10.24 29.61
N ALA A 67 -38.26 -9.22 28.98
CA ALA A 67 -36.83 -9.15 28.74
C ALA A 67 -36.04 -9.00 30.05
N THR A 68 -35.05 -9.86 30.24
CA THR A 68 -34.14 -9.82 31.38
C THR A 68 -32.82 -9.13 31.02
N GLU A 69 -32.12 -8.64 32.03
CA GLU A 69 -30.77 -8.07 31.88
C GLU A 69 -29.79 -9.08 31.30
N ASP A 70 -29.88 -10.36 31.70
CA ASP A 70 -29.05 -11.45 31.18
C ASP A 70 -29.24 -11.68 29.67
N MET A 71 -30.48 -11.59 29.19
CA MET A 71 -30.77 -11.71 27.75
C MET A 71 -30.16 -10.54 26.97
N LEU A 72 -30.27 -9.31 27.50
CA LEU A 72 -29.66 -8.13 26.88
C LEU A 72 -28.13 -8.25 26.85
N ASN A 73 -27.53 -8.65 27.97
CA ASN A 73 -26.10 -8.86 28.09
C ASN A 73 -25.62 -9.91 27.08
N ALA A 74 -26.32 -11.04 26.93
CA ALA A 74 -25.97 -12.06 25.95
C ALA A 74 -26.01 -11.53 24.50
N ALA A 75 -26.99 -10.71 24.16
CA ALA A 75 -27.09 -10.10 22.82
C ALA A 75 -25.97 -9.08 22.55
N VAL A 76 -25.66 -8.23 23.54
CA VAL A 76 -24.57 -7.25 23.46
C VAL A 76 -23.21 -7.95 23.38
N GLU A 77 -22.99 -8.99 24.18
CA GLU A 77 -21.77 -9.81 24.11
C GLU A 77 -21.59 -10.46 22.75
N ALA A 78 -22.66 -10.98 22.15
CA ALA A 78 -22.59 -11.54 20.79
C ALA A 78 -22.13 -10.46 19.78
N ILE A 79 -22.72 -9.26 19.82
CA ILE A 79 -22.31 -8.12 18.99
C ILE A 79 -20.82 -7.78 19.21
N ASN A 80 -20.37 -7.73 20.47
CA ASN A 80 -18.99 -7.43 20.81
C ASN A 80 -18.00 -8.49 20.33
N ARG A 81 -18.36 -9.78 20.41
CA ARG A 81 -17.54 -10.87 19.85
C ARG A 81 -17.36 -10.71 18.34
N TYR A 82 -18.43 -10.45 17.60
CA TYR A 82 -18.33 -10.18 16.16
C TYR A 82 -17.49 -8.94 15.86
N ARG A 83 -17.67 -7.86 16.61
CA ARG A 83 -16.86 -6.64 16.48
C ARG A 83 -15.38 -6.92 16.67
N MET A 84 -15.02 -7.71 17.70
CA MET A 84 -13.63 -8.06 17.99
C MET A 84 -12.99 -8.88 16.87
N VAL A 85 -13.69 -9.89 16.34
CA VAL A 85 -13.16 -10.70 15.22
C VAL A 85 -12.90 -9.81 14.00
N ASN A 86 -13.84 -8.94 13.65
CA ASN A 86 -13.68 -8.00 12.52
C ASN A 86 -12.52 -7.01 12.73
N GLU A 87 -12.30 -6.54 13.97
CA GLU A 87 -11.18 -5.66 14.32
C GLU A 87 -9.83 -6.36 14.13
N VAL A 88 -9.73 -7.64 14.53
CA VAL A 88 -8.52 -8.45 14.34
C VAL A 88 -8.23 -8.67 12.85
N GLU A 89 -9.26 -9.00 12.06
CA GLU A 89 -9.12 -9.15 10.61
C GLU A 89 -8.69 -7.83 9.95
N PHE A 90 -9.30 -6.71 10.31
CA PHE A 90 -8.92 -5.38 9.81
C PHE A 90 -7.44 -5.08 10.12
N ARG A 91 -7.00 -5.26 11.36
CA ARG A 91 -5.60 -5.04 11.75
C ARG A 91 -4.63 -5.93 10.99
N THR A 92 -5.03 -7.17 10.73
CA THR A 92 -4.20 -8.13 9.97
C THR A 92 -4.03 -7.66 8.53
N ARG A 93 -5.13 -7.33 7.85
CA ARG A 93 -5.11 -6.81 6.47
C ARG A 93 -4.37 -5.48 6.36
N ARG A 94 -4.53 -4.60 7.37
CA ARG A 94 -3.80 -3.33 7.42
C ARG A 94 -2.30 -3.54 7.48
N ARG A 95 -1.83 -4.43 8.36
CA ARG A 95 -0.40 -4.80 8.46
C ARG A 95 0.14 -5.42 7.17
N GLU A 96 -0.66 -6.23 6.49
CA GLU A 96 -0.27 -6.78 5.19
C GLU A 96 -0.09 -5.69 4.13
N LEU A 97 -0.96 -4.68 4.10
CA LEU A 97 -0.80 -3.53 3.21
C LEU A 97 0.43 -2.69 3.60
N GLU A 98 0.63 -2.41 4.90
CA GLU A 98 1.82 -1.72 5.40
C GLU A 98 3.11 -2.40 4.90
N ARG A 99 3.22 -3.73 5.05
CA ARG A 99 4.36 -4.50 4.53
C ARG A 99 4.52 -4.39 3.02
N LYS A 100 3.42 -4.42 2.25
CA LYS A 100 3.48 -4.28 0.79
C LYS A 100 3.98 -2.90 0.36
N TYR A 101 3.65 -1.83 1.10
CA TYR A 101 4.23 -0.52 0.86
C TYR A 101 5.73 -0.52 1.14
N ASP A 102 6.14 -1.07 2.28
CA ASP A 102 7.56 -1.16 2.64
C ASP A 102 8.36 -1.94 1.58
N ASP A 103 7.85 -3.10 1.16
CA ASP A 103 8.45 -3.93 0.11
C ASP A 103 8.52 -3.19 -1.24
N LEU A 104 7.47 -2.47 -1.62
CA LEU A 104 7.42 -1.68 -2.86
C LEU A 104 8.46 -0.55 -2.83
N GLU A 105 8.53 0.18 -1.73
CA GLU A 105 9.45 1.29 -1.51
C GLU A 105 10.90 0.82 -1.53
N ASP A 106 11.21 -0.28 -0.85
CA ASP A 106 12.53 -0.89 -0.83
C ASP A 106 12.96 -1.41 -2.20
N SER A 107 12.04 -2.07 -2.91
CA SER A 107 12.27 -2.56 -4.27
C SER A 107 12.54 -1.41 -5.23
N TYR A 108 11.74 -0.35 -5.18
CA TYR A 108 11.91 0.87 -5.97
C TYR A 108 13.28 1.51 -5.72
N LYS A 109 13.64 1.76 -4.46
CA LYS A 109 14.95 2.32 -4.08
C LYS A 109 16.11 1.48 -4.59
N LYS A 110 16.03 0.15 -4.47
CA LYS A 110 17.07 -0.77 -4.97
C LYS A 110 17.21 -0.68 -6.49
N LYS A 111 16.10 -0.66 -7.22
CA LYS A 111 16.10 -0.53 -8.69
C LYS A 111 16.68 0.82 -9.14
N CYS A 112 16.24 1.93 -8.54
CA CYS A 112 16.77 3.25 -8.86
C CYS A 112 18.27 3.33 -8.62
N ARG A 113 18.76 2.93 -7.45
CA ARG A 113 20.21 2.94 -7.14
C ARG A 113 21.04 2.14 -8.15
N LYS A 114 20.53 0.96 -8.53
CA LYS A 114 21.21 0.12 -9.54
C LYS A 114 21.29 0.86 -10.87
N GLN A 115 20.20 1.49 -11.30
CA GLN A 115 20.15 2.21 -12.57
C GLN A 115 20.99 3.49 -12.55
N GLU A 116 20.94 4.25 -11.46
CA GLU A 116 21.79 5.43 -11.23
C GLU A 116 23.27 5.06 -11.32
N SER A 117 23.68 3.93 -10.74
CA SER A 117 25.06 3.43 -10.84
C SER A 117 25.47 3.12 -12.29
N VAL A 118 24.57 2.58 -13.11
CA VAL A 118 24.82 2.34 -14.54
C VAL A 118 24.99 3.67 -15.28
N ILE A 119 24.10 4.64 -15.03
CA ILE A 119 24.18 5.98 -15.62
C ILE A 119 25.49 6.67 -15.23
N GLU A 120 25.92 6.58 -13.97
CA GLU A 120 27.16 7.17 -13.48
C GLU A 120 28.40 6.54 -14.12
N GLN A 121 28.42 5.21 -14.27
CA GLN A 121 29.49 4.50 -14.95
C GLN A 121 29.59 4.95 -16.41
N LEU A 122 28.49 4.91 -17.16
CA LEU A 122 28.46 5.33 -18.57
C LEU A 122 28.84 6.81 -18.74
N SER A 123 28.40 7.68 -17.82
CA SER A 123 28.77 9.10 -17.82
C SER A 123 30.27 9.31 -17.57
N SER A 124 30.89 8.45 -16.76
CA SER A 124 32.32 8.49 -16.50
C SER A 124 33.13 7.97 -17.68
N GLU A 125 32.68 6.88 -18.32
CA GLU A 125 33.26 6.36 -19.55
C GLU A 125 33.19 7.38 -20.70
N LEU A 126 32.07 8.11 -20.81
CA LEU A 126 31.91 9.17 -21.81
C LEU A 126 32.91 10.30 -21.60
N ARG A 127 33.10 10.74 -20.34
CA ARG A 127 34.08 11.78 -19.97
C ARG A 127 35.52 11.35 -20.26
N ALA A 128 35.85 10.09 -20.00
CA ALA A 128 37.17 9.55 -20.30
C ALA A 128 37.45 9.55 -21.81
N CYS A 129 36.49 9.09 -22.63
CA CYS A 129 36.63 9.10 -24.09
C CYS A 129 36.84 10.52 -24.65
N GLN A 130 36.20 11.54 -24.07
CA GLN A 130 36.40 12.94 -24.45
C GLN A 130 37.76 13.52 -24.04
N SER A 131 38.43 12.91 -23.05
CA SER A 131 39.73 13.36 -22.55
C SER A 131 40.89 12.72 -23.33
N ASP A 132 40.70 11.50 -23.84
CA ASP A 132 41.67 10.77 -24.66
C ASP A 132 41.74 11.26 -26.12
N GLU A 133 40.72 12.00 -26.59
CA GLU A 133 40.68 12.61 -27.94
C GLU A 133 41.32 14.03 -28.00
N LYS A 134 41.90 14.53 -26.89
CA LYS A 134 42.63 15.81 -26.82
C LYS A 134 44.14 15.63 -26.81
#